data_AF-A0A5C7B4F5-F1
#
_entry.id   AF-A0A5C7B4F5-F1
#
_cell.length_a   1.000
_cell.length_b   1.000
_cell.length_c   1.000
_cell.angle_alpha   90.00
_cell.angle_beta   90.00
_cell.angle_gamma   90.00
#
_symmetry.space_group_name_H-M   'P 1'
#
loop_
_entity.id
_entity.type
_entity.pdbx_description
1 polymer ?
#
loop_
_entity_poly.entity_id
_entity_poly.type
_entity_poly.pdbx_seq_one_letter_code
_entity_poly.pdbx_strand_id
1 'polypeptide(L)' 'MLTSLNGLESITLLTSILLKDNDQLALIDALSNLSSLNGLAVYNNDALITLIGLEQITELSTLWITNNEALIELYGL' A
#
# COMPACT_ATOMS: atom_id res chain seq x y z
N MET A 1 3.19 3.63 14.93
CA MET A 1 3.47 2.52 14.00
C MET A 1 2.25 1.64 13.92
N LEU A 2 1.68 1.54 12.73
CA LEU A 2 0.62 0.59 12.43
C LEU A 2 1.20 -0.81 12.24
N THR A 3 0.43 -1.81 12.62
CA THR A 3 0.74 -3.23 12.37
C THR A 3 -0.22 -3.85 11.36
N SER A 4 -1.37 -3.20 11.11
CA SER A 4 -2.37 -3.62 10.11
C SER A 4 -3.19 -2.42 9.64
N LEU A 5 -3.90 -2.62 8.53
CA LEU A 5 -4.92 -1.72 7.99
C LEU A 5 -6.35 -2.27 8.18
N ASN A 6 -6.54 -3.24 9.07
CA ASN A 6 -7.83 -3.88 9.30
C ASN A 6 -8.89 -2.83 9.69
N GLY A 7 -10.09 -2.98 9.15
CA GLY A 7 -11.18 -2.01 9.25
C GLY A 7 -11.29 -1.06 8.04
N LEU A 8 -10.33 -1.09 7.10
CA LEU A 8 -10.39 -0.30 5.86
C LEU A 8 -11.01 -1.07 4.67
N GLU A 9 -11.47 -2.31 4.88
CA GLU A 9 -11.92 -3.21 3.81
C GLU A 9 -13.13 -2.68 3.03
N SER A 10 -13.90 -1.75 3.61
CA SER A 10 -15.05 -1.12 2.95
C SER A 10 -14.69 0.00 1.98
N ILE A 11 -13.43 0.45 1.95
CA ILE A 11 -13.00 1.56 1.10
C ILE A 11 -12.79 1.07 -0.32
N THR A 12 -13.49 1.70 -1.26
CA THR A 12 -13.44 1.33 -2.68
C THR A 12 -12.79 2.38 -3.57
N LEU A 13 -12.68 3.63 -3.10
CA LEU A 13 -12.15 4.77 -3.87
C LEU A 13 -11.30 5.67 -2.97
N LEU A 14 -10.09 6.00 -3.41
CA LEU A 14 -9.22 6.97 -2.75
C LEU A 14 -8.49 7.81 -3.79
N THR A 15 -8.19 9.06 -3.43
CA THR A 15 -7.31 9.88 -4.26
C THR A 15 -5.85 9.49 -4.06
N SER A 16 -5.42 9.34 -2.80
CA SER A 16 -4.04 9.02 -2.48
C SER A 16 -3.89 8.19 -1.23
N ILE A 17 -2.81 7.41 -1.18
CA ILE A 17 -2.36 6.65 -0.02
C ILE A 17 -0.95 7.09 0.34
N LEU A 18 -0.74 7.35 1.63
CA LEU A 18 0.56 7.63 2.22
C LEU A 18 0.81 6.63 3.35
N LEU A 19 1.73 5.69 3.14
CA LEU A 19 2.23 4.76 4.15
C LEU A 19 3.65 5.18 4.53
N LYS A 20 3.80 5.75 5.72
CA LYS A 20 5.05 6.33 6.20
C LYS A 20 5.38 5.89 7.61
N ASP A 21 6.62 5.48 7.83
CA ASP A 21 7.18 5.15 9.15
C ASP A 21 6.33 4.09 9.91
N ASN A 22 5.95 3.01 9.22
CA ASN A 22 5.27 1.85 9.82
C ASN A 22 6.12 0.58 9.67
N ASP A 23 7.25 0.55 10.38
CA ASP A 23 8.24 -0.55 10.33
C ASP A 23 7.69 -1.92 10.73
N GLN A 24 6.47 -2.01 11.27
CA GLN A 24 5.79 -3.27 11.62
C GLN A 24 4.62 -3.62 10.70
N LEU A 25 4.26 -2.75 9.74
CA LEU A 25 3.17 -3.01 8.81
C LEU A 25 3.67 -3.96 7.71
N ALA A 26 3.29 -5.23 7.80
CA ALA A 26 3.75 -6.25 6.86
C ALA A 26 2.85 -6.40 5.62
N LEU A 27 1.56 -6.08 5.75
CA LEU A 27 0.52 -6.34 4.76
C LEU A 27 -0.42 -5.15 4.61
N ILE A 28 -0.96 -4.98 3.40
CA ILE A 28 -1.99 -3.98 3.05
C ILE A 28 -3.20 -4.61 2.35
N ASP A 29 -3.40 -5.91 2.55
CA ASP A 29 -4.47 -6.73 1.97
C ASP A 29 -5.88 -6.23 2.30
N ALA A 30 -6.04 -5.50 3.41
CA ALA A 30 -7.28 -4.79 3.72
C ALA A 30 -7.70 -3.76 2.64
N LEU A 31 -6.83 -3.41 1.70
CA LEU A 31 -7.13 -2.51 0.58
C LEU A 31 -7.67 -3.22 -0.67
N SER A 32 -7.88 -4.55 -0.65
CA SER A 32 -8.22 -5.36 -1.84
C SER A 32 -9.49 -4.95 -2.60
N ASN A 33 -10.37 -4.15 -1.97
CA ASN A 33 -11.59 -3.61 -2.58
C ASN A 33 -11.38 -2.24 -3.25
N LEU A 34 -10.19 -1.66 -3.15
CA LEU A 34 -9.86 -0.38 -3.75
C LEU A 34 -9.78 -0.52 -5.27
N SER A 35 -10.66 0.18 -5.96
CA SER A 35 -10.80 0.14 -7.43
C SER A 35 -10.23 1.36 -8.13
N SER A 36 -9.88 2.40 -7.38
CA SER A 36 -9.29 3.62 -7.91
C SER A 36 -8.35 4.25 -6.88
N LEU A 37 -7.16 4.59 -7.36
CA LEU A 37 -6.12 5.30 -6.63
C LEU A 37 -5.36 6.18 -7.62
N ASN A 38 -5.10 7.43 -7.29
CA ASN A 38 -4.32 8.32 -8.17
C ASN A 38 -2.84 8.37 -7.77
N GLY A 39 -2.54 8.37 -6.46
CA GLY A 39 -1.19 8.48 -5.94
C GLY A 39 -0.89 7.48 -4.83
N LEU A 40 0.25 6.79 -4.95
CA LEU A 40 0.76 5.89 -3.93
C LEU A 40 2.15 6.34 -3.47
N ALA A 41 2.30 6.62 -2.17
CA ALA A 41 3.57 6.89 -1.52
C ALA A 41 3.80 5.91 -0.37
N VAL A 42 4.87 5.11 -0.46
CA VAL A 42 5.24 4.09 0.52
C VAL A 42 6.70 4.26 0.88
N TYR A 43 7.00 4.65 2.11
CA TYR A 43 8.38 4.80 2.54
C TYR A 43 8.61 4.62 4.04
N ASN A 44 9.76 4.05 4.37
CA ASN A 44 10.11 3.63 5.73
C ASN A 44 9.04 2.67 6.29
N ASN A 45 8.79 1.57 5.60
CA ASN A 45 7.93 0.47 6.09
C ASN A 45 8.70 -0.84 5.90
N ASP A 46 9.75 -1.04 6.72
CA ASP A 46 10.74 -2.09 6.49
C ASP A 46 10.17 -3.52 6.51
N ALA A 47 9.07 -3.75 7.25
CA ALA A 47 8.39 -5.04 7.26
C ALA A 47 7.43 -5.27 6.09
N LEU A 48 7.09 -4.26 5.28
CA LEU A 48 6.13 -4.40 4.19
C LEU A 48 6.74 -5.25 3.08
N ILE A 49 6.16 -6.42 2.84
CA ILE A 49 6.74 -7.41 1.91
C ILE A 49 6.14 -7.35 0.50
N THR A 50 4.97 -6.72 0.35
CA THR A 50 4.17 -6.79 -0.88
C THR A 50 3.18 -5.62 -0.98
N LEU A 51 2.66 -5.38 -2.18
CA LEU A 51 1.54 -4.49 -2.43
C LEU A 51 0.23 -5.26 -2.74
N ILE A 52 0.18 -6.57 -2.45
CA ILE A 52 -1.06 -7.36 -2.47
C ILE A 52 -2.14 -6.62 -1.67
N GLY A 53 -3.32 -6.50 -2.28
CA GLY A 53 -4.37 -5.57 -1.88
C GLY A 53 -4.56 -4.40 -2.86
N LEU A 54 -3.66 -4.15 -3.80
CA LEU A 54 -3.79 -3.09 -4.81
C LEU A 54 -4.03 -3.62 -6.23
N GLU A 55 -4.38 -4.90 -6.40
CA GLU A 55 -4.39 -5.60 -7.70
C GLU A 55 -5.36 -4.99 -8.73
N GLN A 56 -6.38 -4.28 -8.26
CA GLN A 56 -7.37 -3.63 -9.11
C GLN A 56 -6.92 -2.25 -9.61
N ILE A 57 -5.80 -1.72 -9.12
CA ILE A 57 -5.29 -0.41 -9.49
C ILE A 57 -4.53 -0.53 -10.82
N THR A 58 -5.16 -0.13 -11.92
CA THR A 58 -4.57 -0.20 -13.26
C THR A 58 -3.85 1.07 -13.69
N GLU A 59 -4.09 2.18 -13.00
CA GLU A 59 -3.53 3.49 -13.35
C GLU A 59 -3.09 4.23 -12.09
N LEU A 60 -1.88 4.80 -12.12
CA LEU A 60 -1.36 5.73 -11.11
C LEU A 60 -0.76 6.93 -11.82
N SER A 61 -1.06 8.13 -11.33
CA SER A 61 -0.39 9.36 -11.76
C SER A 61 0.93 9.57 -11.01
N THR A 62 1.06 9.02 -9.81
CA THR A 62 2.29 9.13 -9.02
C THR A 62 2.53 7.87 -8.22
N LEU A 63 3.76 7.37 -8.31
CA LEU A 63 4.25 6.25 -7.52
C LEU A 63 5.58 6.64 -6.89
N TRP A 64 5.65 6.60 -5.55
CA TRP A 64 6.87 6.83 -4.80
C TRP A 64 7.09 5.69 -3.81
N ILE A 65 8.15 4.91 -4.03
CA ILE A 65 8.54 3.81 -3.14
C ILE A 65 10.02 3.97 -2.80
N THR A 66 10.33 4.17 -1.52
CA THR A 66 11.73 4.30 -1.05
C THR A 66 11.86 3.75 0.36
N ASN A 67 13.01 3.16 0.70
CA ASN A 67 13.28 2.66 2.05
C ASN A 67 12.19 1.70 2.57
N ASN A 68 11.90 0.63 1.84
CA ASN A 68 11.06 -0.45 2.34
C ASN A 68 11.87 -1.74 2.16
N GLU A 69 12.67 -2.09 3.16
CA GLU A 69 13.74 -3.11 3.03
C GLU A 69 13.22 -4.48 2.55
N ALA A 70 12.06 -4.92 3.05
CA ALA A 70 11.49 -6.21 2.64
C ALA A 70 10.68 -6.18 1.33
N LEU A 71 10.38 -5.00 0.78
CA LEU A 71 9.61 -4.84 -0.46
C LEU A 71 10.53 -4.98 -1.68
N ILE A 72 10.79 -6.23 -2.06
CA ILE A 72 11.72 -6.56 -3.15
C ILE A 72 11.07 -6.53 -4.54
N GLU A 73 9.76 -6.70 -4.61
CA GLU A 73 8.97 -6.78 -5.84
C GLU A 73 7.64 -6.03 -5.66
N LEU A 74 7.09 -5.49 -6.75
CA LEU A 74 5.85 -4.72 -6.71
C LEU A 74 4.60 -5.58 -6.92
N TYR A 75 4.63 -6.86 -6.51
CA TYR A 75 3.45 -7.72 -6.65
C TYR A 75 2.23 -7.09 -5.99
N GLY A 76 1.12 -7.14 -6.72
CA GLY A 76 -0.12 -6.50 -6.33
C GLY A 76 -0.33 -5.12 -6.94
N LEU A 77 0.65 -4.57 -7.68
CA LEU A 77 0.53 -3.34 -8.49
C LEU A 77 0.96 -3.61 -9.93
#